data_AF-A0A953LBB6-F1
#
_entry.id   AF-A0A953LBB6-F1
#
_cell.length_a   1.000
_cell.length_b   1.000
_cell.length_c   1.000
_cell.angle_alpha   90.00
_cell.angle_beta   90.00
_cell.angle_gamma   90.00
#
_symmetry.space_group_name_H-M   'P 1'
#
loop_
_entity.id
_entity.type
_entity.pdbx_description
1 polymer ?
#
loop_
_entity_poly.entity_id
_entity_poly.type
_entity_poly.pdbx_seq_one_letter_code
_entity_poly.pdbx_strand_id
1 'polypeptide(L)'
;MQISQDLLPFAIFLMALLSGCSTQQYLTVEEASYQPAVFNESSRITTIEVIVSDVDTNVVFTDLVFQNLRVPVSTEELPGNRVKVSGYIQIGGKLADDHYQKMTEEPNKLYYKVEKSQKSILLKNVERQKTQLP
;
A
#
# COMPACT_ATOMS: atom_id res chain seq x y z
N MET A 1 -10.18 63.33 -4.36
CA MET A 1 -10.40 61.91 -4.69
C MET A 1 -9.37 61.13 -3.89
N GLN A 2 -9.77 60.65 -2.71
CA GLN A 2 -8.87 60.13 -1.68
C GLN A 2 -9.47 58.80 -1.23
N ILE A 3 -8.82 57.70 -1.64
CA ILE A 3 -9.23 56.34 -1.30
C ILE A 3 -8.54 56.04 0.04
N SER A 4 -9.30 56.02 1.13
CA SER A 4 -8.79 55.68 2.47
C SER A 4 -8.65 54.17 2.62
N GLN A 5 -7.54 53.77 3.24
CA GLN A 5 -6.90 52.46 3.20
C GLN A 5 -7.40 51.49 4.29
N ASP A 6 -8.71 51.31 4.44
CA ASP A 6 -9.26 50.62 5.63
C ASP A 6 -9.68 49.14 5.43
N LEU A 7 -9.29 48.50 4.33
CA LEU A 7 -9.68 47.11 4.03
C LEU A 7 -8.58 46.06 4.19
N LEU A 8 -7.40 46.44 4.70
CA LEU A 8 -6.24 45.53 4.76
C LEU A 8 -6.13 44.60 5.99
N PRO A 9 -6.75 44.82 7.16
CA PRO A 9 -6.51 43.92 8.30
C PRO A 9 -7.37 42.65 8.28
N PHE A 10 -8.46 42.60 7.50
CA PHE A 10 -9.35 41.43 7.49
C PHE A 10 -8.86 40.28 6.59
N ALA A 11 -7.96 40.55 5.64
CA ALA A 11 -7.45 39.53 4.71
C ALA A 11 -6.33 38.65 5.32
N ILE A 12 -5.70 39.08 6.41
CA ILE A 12 -4.55 38.38 7.01
C ILE A 12 -5.00 37.30 8.01
N PHE A 13 -6.18 37.44 8.62
CA PHE A 13 -6.68 36.46 9.60
C PHE A 13 -7.24 35.17 8.96
N LEU A 14 -7.57 35.20 7.66
CA LEU A 14 -8.13 34.03 6.95
C LEU A 14 -7.05 33.13 6.31
N MET A 15 -5.79 33.58 6.19
CA MET A 15 -4.70 32.79 5.61
C MET A 15 -3.96 31.88 6.60
N ALA A 16 -4.20 32.03 7.91
CA ALA A 16 -3.50 31.24 8.93
C ALA A 16 -4.13 29.85 9.21
N LEU A 17 -5.30 29.53 8.64
CA LEU A 17 -5.98 28.24 8.85
C LEU A 17 -5.68 27.18 7.78
N LEU A 18 -4.81 27.49 6.81
CA LEU A 18 -4.33 26.51 5.82
C LEU A 18 -3.04 25.78 6.27
N SER A 19 -2.70 25.86 7.56
CA SER A 19 -1.58 25.14 8.15
C SER A 19 -1.85 23.63 8.15
N GLY A 20 -1.47 23.00 7.03
CA GLY A 20 -0.81 21.71 6.98
C GLY A 20 -1.54 20.58 7.68
N CYS A 21 -2.45 19.92 6.95
CA CYS A 21 -2.76 18.53 7.21
C CYS A 21 -1.50 17.69 6.89
N SER A 22 -0.52 17.70 7.81
CA SER A 22 0.67 16.84 7.72
C SER A 22 0.17 15.41 7.88
N THR A 23 0.14 14.66 6.79
CA THR A 23 -0.24 13.24 6.85
C THR A 23 0.89 12.52 7.56
N GLN A 24 0.65 12.00 8.76
CA GLN A 24 1.64 11.22 9.50
C GLN A 24 2.03 9.99 8.65
N GLN A 25 3.30 9.91 8.28
CA GLN A 25 3.88 8.82 7.51
C GLN A 25 4.44 7.80 8.50
N TYR A 26 3.91 6.57 8.47
CA TYR A 26 4.27 5.47 9.39
C TYR A 26 5.23 4.45 8.76
N LEU A 27 5.47 4.59 7.45
CA LEU A 27 6.30 3.73 6.63
C LEU A 27 6.55 4.41 5.28
N THR A 28 7.57 3.95 4.58
CA THR A 28 7.91 4.34 3.21
C THR A 28 7.82 3.11 2.31
N VAL A 29 7.11 3.19 1.19
CA VAL A 29 7.12 2.14 0.17
C VAL A 29 8.29 2.40 -0.78
N GLU A 30 9.26 1.51 -0.81
CA GLU A 30 10.44 1.61 -1.68
C GLU A 30 10.15 1.00 -3.05
N GLU A 31 9.63 -0.22 -3.05
CA GLU A 31 9.39 -1.01 -4.25
C GLU A 31 8.09 -1.79 -4.10
N ALA A 32 7.36 -1.95 -5.19
CA ALA A 32 6.28 -2.92 -5.30
C ALA A 32 6.45 -3.68 -6.60
N SER A 33 6.39 -5.00 -6.56
CA SER A 33 6.58 -5.82 -7.74
C SER A 33 5.72 -7.08 -7.69
N TYR A 34 5.55 -7.74 -8.84
CA TYR A 34 4.85 -9.02 -8.91
C TYR A 34 5.54 -10.00 -9.85
N GLN A 35 5.50 -11.26 -9.47
CA GLN A 35 6.05 -12.37 -10.23
C GLN A 35 4.98 -13.43 -10.48
N PRO A 36 4.57 -13.65 -11.75
CA PRO A 36 3.71 -14.75 -12.10
C PRO A 36 4.53 -16.05 -12.22
N ALA A 37 3.98 -17.15 -11.70
CA ALA A 37 4.53 -18.49 -11.80
C ALA A 37 3.45 -19.52 -12.13
N VAL A 38 3.85 -20.63 -12.75
CA VAL A 38 2.98 -21.78 -12.97
C VAL A 38 3.03 -22.65 -11.73
N PHE A 39 1.88 -22.89 -11.10
CA PHE A 39 1.80 -23.75 -9.92
C PHE A 39 1.59 -25.21 -10.31
N ASN A 40 0.66 -25.45 -11.24
CA ASN A 40 0.46 -26.74 -11.90
C ASN A 40 -0.24 -26.53 -13.26
N GLU A 41 -0.59 -27.62 -13.96
CA GLU A 41 -1.24 -27.57 -15.29
C GLU A 41 -2.56 -26.77 -15.30
N SER A 42 -3.25 -26.70 -14.16
CA SER A 42 -4.57 -26.08 -14.01
C SER A 42 -4.55 -24.75 -13.26
N SER A 43 -3.40 -24.34 -12.73
CA SER A 43 -3.32 -23.24 -11.77
C SER A 43 -2.05 -22.41 -11.94
N ARG A 44 -2.25 -21.09 -11.89
CA ARG A 44 -1.19 -20.09 -11.93
C ARG A 44 -1.21 -19.33 -10.61
N ILE A 45 -0.03 -18.97 -10.13
CA ILE A 45 0.11 -18.08 -8.98
C ILE A 45 0.76 -16.78 -9.41
N THR A 46 0.38 -15.69 -8.76
CA THR A 46 1.08 -14.41 -8.85
C THR A 46 1.47 -14.03 -7.43
N THR A 47 2.77 -13.98 -7.16
CA THR A 47 3.29 -13.43 -5.91
C THR A 47 3.47 -11.93 -6.09
N ILE A 48 3.03 -11.17 -5.11
CA ILE A 48 3.19 -9.72 -5.04
C ILE A 48 4.10 -9.44 -3.85
N GLU A 49 5.14 -8.66 -4.08
CA GLU A 49 6.11 -8.26 -3.07
C GLU A 49 6.13 -6.73 -2.95
N VAL A 50 6.15 -6.23 -1.73
CA VAL A 50 6.29 -4.80 -1.43
C VAL A 50 7.42 -4.66 -0.43
N ILE A 51 8.44 -3.89 -0.78
CA ILE A 51 9.53 -3.53 0.12
C ILE A 51 9.19 -2.21 0.76
N VAL A 52 9.16 -2.20 2.10
CA VAL A 52 8.91 -1.00 2.90
C VAL A 52 10.05 -0.74 3.85
N SER A 53 10.30 0.53 4.13
CA SER A 53 11.28 1.03 5.10
C SER A 53 10.64 2.01 6.07
N ASP A 54 11.42 2.44 7.07
CA ASP A 54 10.98 3.39 8.10
C ASP A 54 9.67 2.99 8.78
N VAL A 55 9.50 1.69 9.02
CA VAL A 55 8.27 1.13 9.57
C VAL A 55 8.21 1.39 11.08
N ASP A 56 7.20 2.13 11.52
CA ASP A 56 6.92 2.34 12.94
C ASP A 56 6.62 1.01 13.64
N THR A 57 7.05 0.86 14.89
CA THR A 57 6.98 -0.40 15.66
C THR A 57 5.56 -0.90 15.94
N ASN A 58 4.55 -0.05 15.77
CA ASN A 58 3.14 -0.38 15.97
C ASN A 58 2.39 -0.67 14.66
N VAL A 59 3.10 -0.72 13.52
CA VAL A 59 2.54 -1.06 12.22
C VAL A 59 2.39 -2.57 12.11
N VAL A 60 1.19 -3.01 11.74
CA VAL A 60 0.88 -4.43 11.44
C VAL A 60 0.29 -4.52 10.05
N PHE A 61 1.02 -5.13 9.11
CA PHE A 61 0.53 -5.39 7.75
C PHE A 61 -0.56 -6.46 7.79
N THR A 62 -1.65 -6.25 7.06
CA THR A 62 -2.80 -7.17 7.10
C THR A 62 -3.14 -7.75 5.74
N ASP A 63 -3.19 -6.91 4.71
CA ASP A 63 -3.66 -7.31 3.39
C ASP A 63 -2.97 -6.52 2.29
N LEU A 64 -2.95 -7.13 1.12
CA LEU A 64 -2.58 -6.48 -0.12
C LEU A 64 -3.74 -6.60 -1.10
N VAL A 65 -3.98 -5.53 -1.84
CA VAL A 65 -4.87 -5.56 -2.99
C VAL A 65 -4.04 -5.44 -4.25
N PHE A 66 -4.15 -6.41 -5.15
CA PHE A 66 -3.52 -6.37 -6.47
C PHE A 66 -4.58 -6.71 -7.53
N GLN A 67 -4.70 -5.85 -8.55
CA GLN A 67 -5.72 -6.03 -9.60
C GLN A 67 -7.11 -6.37 -9.03
N ASN A 68 -7.57 -5.60 -8.05
CA ASN A 68 -8.88 -5.74 -7.39
C ASN A 68 -9.05 -7.01 -6.54
N LEU A 69 -8.01 -7.82 -6.33
CA LEU A 69 -8.04 -8.97 -5.45
C LEU A 69 -7.33 -8.64 -4.13
N ARG A 70 -8.09 -8.66 -3.04
CA ARG A 70 -7.57 -8.57 -1.67
C ARG A 70 -7.13 -9.94 -1.18
N VAL A 71 -5.89 -10.01 -0.75
CA VAL A 71 -5.24 -11.22 -0.24
C VAL A 71 -4.54 -10.93 1.09
N PRO A 72 -4.47 -11.91 2.01
CA PRO A 72 -3.66 -11.77 3.21
C PRO A 72 -2.17 -11.65 2.85
N VAL A 73 -1.39 -11.05 3.74
CA VAL A 73 0.06 -10.89 3.56
C VAL A 73 0.86 -11.63 4.62
N SER A 74 2.06 -12.01 4.26
CA SER A 74 3.15 -12.40 5.15
C SER A 74 4.23 -11.33 5.16
N THR A 75 5.03 -11.30 6.23
CA THR A 75 6.10 -10.31 6.42
C THR A 75 7.41 -11.01 6.72
N GLU A 76 8.49 -10.51 6.13
CA GLU A 76 9.87 -10.95 6.37
C GLU A 76 10.75 -9.73 6.63
N GLU A 77 11.51 -9.72 7.72
CA GLU A 77 12.49 -8.67 8.00
C GLU A 77 13.70 -8.81 7.08
N LEU A 78 14.11 -7.70 6.47
CA LEU A 78 15.26 -7.61 5.59
C LEU A 78 16.36 -6.74 6.21
N PRO A 79 17.63 -6.90 5.78
CA PRO A 79 18.71 -6.01 6.18
C PRO A 79 18.42 -4.54 5.84
N GLY A 80 18.81 -3.65 6.75
CA GLY A 80 18.69 -2.19 6.57
C GLY A 80 17.36 -1.61 7.01
N ASN A 81 16.71 -2.18 8.05
CA ASN A 81 15.41 -1.72 8.57
C ASN A 81 14.30 -1.75 7.50
N ARG A 82 14.31 -2.80 6.70
CA ARG A 82 13.32 -3.02 5.64
C ARG A 82 12.47 -4.22 5.97
N VAL A 83 11.22 -4.19 5.52
CA VAL A 83 10.30 -5.31 5.64
C VAL A 83 9.82 -5.66 4.23
N LYS A 84 9.90 -6.94 3.88
CA LYS A 84 9.24 -7.48 2.70
C LYS A 84 7.84 -7.93 3.09
N VAL A 85 6.83 -7.31 2.48
CA VAL A 85 5.43 -7.70 2.62
C VAL A 85 5.02 -8.44 1.37
N SER A 86 4.59 -9.70 1.52
CA SER A 86 4.29 -10.58 0.38
C SER A 86 2.86 -11.10 0.45
N GLY A 87 2.17 -11.15 -0.68
CA GLY A 87 0.88 -11.82 -0.84
C GLY A 87 0.89 -12.66 -2.10
N TYR A 88 -0.01 -13.65 -2.22
CA TYR A 88 -0.14 -14.42 -3.45
C TYR A 88 -1.59 -14.50 -3.92
N ILE A 89 -1.76 -14.52 -5.23
CA ILE A 89 -3.04 -14.69 -5.93
C ILE A 89 -2.97 -16.00 -6.68
N GLN A 90 -3.99 -16.84 -6.54
CA GLN A 90 -4.10 -18.08 -7.29
C GLN A 90 -5.24 -17.98 -8.31
N ILE A 91 -4.93 -18.21 -9.58
CA ILE A 91 -5.89 -18.17 -10.68
C ILE A 91 -6.04 -19.59 -11.22
N GLY A 92 -7.24 -20.14 -11.10
CA GLY A 92 -7.55 -21.52 -11.48
C GLY A 92 -7.22 -22.55 -10.40
N GLY A 93 -7.94 -23.67 -10.44
CA GLY A 93 -7.85 -24.74 -9.43
C GLY A 93 -8.56 -24.41 -8.11
N LYS A 94 -8.51 -25.34 -7.16
CA LYS A 94 -8.97 -25.12 -5.77
C LYS A 94 -7.97 -24.20 -5.07
N LEU A 95 -8.45 -23.17 -4.38
CA LEU A 95 -7.61 -22.34 -3.51
C LEU A 95 -6.91 -23.21 -2.46
N ALA A 96 -5.67 -22.86 -2.12
CA ALA A 96 -5.01 -23.40 -0.94
C ALA A 96 -5.88 -23.15 0.31
N ASP A 97 -5.86 -24.11 1.25
CA ASP A 97 -6.60 -23.97 2.50
C ASP A 97 -6.08 -22.72 3.27
N ASP A 98 -6.97 -22.02 3.97
CA ASP A 98 -6.73 -20.73 4.66
C ASP A 98 -6.37 -19.53 3.78
N HIS A 99 -6.39 -19.68 2.45
CA HIS A 99 -6.21 -18.57 1.53
C HIS A 99 -7.54 -18.03 1.01
N TYR A 100 -7.74 -16.72 1.12
CA TYR A 100 -8.92 -16.05 0.56
C TYR A 100 -8.52 -15.00 -0.47
N GLN A 101 -9.40 -14.80 -1.45
CA GLN A 101 -9.25 -13.77 -2.47
C GLN A 101 -10.59 -13.06 -2.62
N LYS A 102 -10.69 -11.84 -2.11
CA LYS A 102 -11.93 -11.05 -2.14
C LYS A 102 -11.84 -9.93 -3.16
N MET A 103 -12.85 -9.80 -4.03
CA MET A 103 -12.94 -8.68 -4.97
C MET A 103 -13.15 -7.35 -4.23
N THR A 104 -12.42 -6.31 -4.65
CA THR A 104 -12.52 -4.93 -4.15
C THR A 104 -12.65 -3.94 -5.30
N GLU A 105 -13.18 -2.74 -5.02
CA GLU A 105 -13.36 -1.71 -6.05
C GLU A 105 -12.03 -1.03 -6.43
N GLU A 106 -11.15 -0.83 -5.47
CA GLU A 106 -9.88 -0.12 -5.68
C GLU A 106 -8.72 -1.11 -5.83
N PRO A 107 -7.84 -0.95 -6.84
CA PRO A 107 -6.69 -1.82 -7.05
C PRO A 107 -5.44 -1.33 -6.30
N ASN A 108 -4.43 -2.21 -6.18
CA ASN A 108 -3.04 -1.87 -5.89
C ASN A 108 -2.85 -1.05 -4.59
N LYS A 109 -3.19 -1.67 -3.46
CA LYS A 109 -3.07 -1.08 -2.12
C LYS A 109 -2.37 -2.02 -1.16
N LEU A 110 -1.61 -1.45 -0.24
CA LEU A 110 -1.15 -2.15 0.96
C LEU A 110 -1.95 -1.66 2.16
N TYR A 111 -2.62 -2.58 2.85
CA TYR A 111 -3.35 -2.32 4.08
C TYR A 111 -2.51 -2.69 5.30
N TYR A 112 -2.57 -1.82 6.31
CA TYR A 112 -1.88 -1.99 7.56
C TYR A 112 -2.71 -1.39 8.69
N LYS A 113 -2.45 -1.82 9.91
CA LYS A 113 -3.02 -1.27 11.13
C LYS A 113 -1.95 -0.47 11.86
N VAL A 114 -2.35 0.67 12.39
CA VAL A 114 -1.59 1.42 13.39
C VAL A 114 -2.52 1.53 14.59
N GLU A 115 -2.11 0.91 15.69
CA GLU A 115 -2.95 0.74 16.89
C GLU A 115 -4.28 0.02 16.55
N LYS A 116 -5.41 0.72 16.60
CA LYS A 116 -6.75 0.20 16.27
C LYS A 116 -7.30 0.69 14.94
N SER A 117 -6.55 1.52 14.22
CA SER A 117 -6.99 2.14 12.98
C SER A 117 -6.42 1.40 11.77
N GLN A 118 -7.29 0.98 10.85
CA GLN A 118 -6.85 0.49 9.55
C GLN A 118 -6.48 1.68 8.65
N LYS A 119 -5.33 1.58 8.00
CA LYS A 119 -4.79 2.52 7.03
C LYS A 119 -4.49 1.78 5.73
N SER A 120 -4.28 2.54 4.66
CA SER A 120 -3.87 2.00 3.38
C SER A 120 -2.98 2.97 2.64
N ILE A 121 -2.02 2.43 1.89
CA ILE A 121 -1.19 3.20 0.96
C ILE A 121 -1.38 2.65 -0.46
N LEU A 122 -1.46 3.55 -1.44
CA LEU A 122 -1.54 3.20 -2.86
C LEU A 122 -0.17 2.77 -3.38
N LEU A 123 -0.13 1.67 -4.12
CA LEU A 123 1.06 1.16 -4.80
C LEU A 123 1.07 1.73 -6.23
N LYS A 124 1.77 2.85 -6.43
CA LYS A 124 1.70 3.63 -7.66
C LYS A 124 2.35 2.94 -8.87
N ASN A 125 3.40 2.15 -8.65
CA ASN A 125 4.15 1.44 -9.70
C ASN A 125 4.43 0.00 -9.27
N VAL A 126 3.48 -0.91 -9.49
CA VAL A 126 3.72 -2.35 -9.24
C VAL A 126 4.40 -2.96 -10.45
N GLU A 127 5.72 -3.15 -10.37
CA GLU A 127 6.53 -3.59 -11.50
C GLU A 127 6.42 -5.11 -11.74
N ARG A 128 6.33 -5.51 -13.02
CA ARG A 128 6.33 -6.92 -13.38
C ARG A 128 7.75 -7.47 -13.37
N GLN A 129 8.05 -8.38 -12.47
CA GLN A 129 9.30 -9.12 -12.51
C GLN A 129 9.28 -10.17 -13.62
N LYS A 130 10.46 -10.47 -14.17
CA LYS A 130 10.62 -11.51 -15.20
C LYS A 130 10.23 -12.86 -14.59
N THR A 131 9.41 -13.63 -15.32
CA THR A 131 9.12 -15.01 -14.95
C THR A 131 10.40 -15.83 -15.07
N GLN A 132 10.94 -16.28 -13.94
CA GLN A 132 11.94 -17.35 -13.93
C GLN A 132 11.18 -18.67 -14.12
N LEU A 133 11.43 -19.33 -15.26
CA LEU A 133 11.01 -20.72 -15.44
C LEU A 133 12.01 -21.60 -14.68
N PRO A 134 11.55 -22.66 -13.98
CA PRO A 134 12.44 -23.62 -13.31
C PRO A 134 13.36 -24.34 -14.30
#